data_AF-A0A6F8XVH9-F1
#
_entry.id   AF-A0A6F8XVH9-F1
#
_cell.length_a   1.000
_cell.length_b   1.000
_cell.length_c   1.000
_cell.angle_alpha   90.00
_cell.angle_beta   90.00
_cell.angle_gamma   90.00
#
_symmetry.space_group_name_H-M   'P 1'
#
loop_
_entity.id
_entity.type
_entity.pdbx_description
1 polymer ?
#
loop_
_entity_poly.entity_id
_entity_poly.type
_entity_poly.pdbx_seq_one_letter_code
_entity_poly.pdbx_strand_id
1 'polypeptide(L)'
;MRKISRLLALAVTVGAAVLVAPAPAQAAPVTVTNGTQFTDTGGNVLHAHGSGVLKVGAYYYWFGENRNANSTFRAVSVYRSTDLRNWEFRNNVLTQSSAAELQVANIERPKVVYNASTGRYVMWMHKENGSNYSEARAAVASSATVDGAYTYHGSFRPLGQHMSRDITLYNDGGTAYMISAADENYDLHIYRLTADYLNVASLVGNFWDGAHREAPAMFKRGSTYFLLTSGRPAGTRTRRSTPPRRVSPARGPAGRTSATARPSARSRRTCCRSRAPRPPATSTWATAGPAPGVGRSTTPSTSGCRSPSRPAPA
;
A
#
# COMPACT_ATOMS: atom_id res chain seq x y z
N MET A 1 87.17 -48.68 5.68
CA MET A 1 86.82 -47.26 5.47
C MET A 1 86.70 -46.98 3.96
N ARG A 2 85.48 -46.86 3.42
CA ARG A 2 85.12 -46.16 2.16
C ARG A 2 83.58 -46.22 2.00
N LYS A 3 82.92 -45.06 2.10
CA LYS A 3 81.47 -44.80 2.09
C LYS A 3 80.92 -45.03 0.66
N ILE A 4 79.96 -45.91 0.40
CA ILE A 4 78.49 -45.82 0.54
C ILE A 4 77.85 -44.62 -0.21
N SER A 5 77.28 -44.96 -1.37
CA SER A 5 75.92 -44.69 -1.87
C SER A 5 75.44 -43.28 -2.24
N ARG A 6 75.18 -43.15 -3.56
CA ARG A 6 73.91 -42.70 -4.19
C ARG A 6 73.12 -41.61 -3.47
N LEU A 7 73.25 -40.37 -3.94
CA LEU A 7 72.28 -39.30 -3.68
C LEU A 7 71.13 -39.39 -4.70
N LEU A 8 69.93 -39.70 -4.19
CA LEU A 8 68.66 -39.60 -4.92
C LEU A 8 68.32 -38.13 -5.16
N ALA A 9 67.90 -37.82 -6.39
CA ALA A 9 67.29 -36.56 -6.78
C ALA A 9 65.94 -36.38 -6.06
N LEU A 10 65.83 -35.35 -5.22
CA LEU A 10 64.57 -34.93 -4.62
C LEU A 10 63.88 -33.96 -5.61
N ALA A 11 62.99 -34.50 -6.45
CA ALA A 11 62.11 -33.69 -7.27
C ALA A 11 61.01 -33.08 -6.40
N VAL A 12 61.09 -31.78 -6.14
CA VAL A 12 60.04 -31.01 -5.49
C VAL A 12 58.96 -30.69 -6.52
N THR A 13 57.93 -31.51 -6.62
CA THR A 13 56.70 -31.16 -7.33
C THR A 13 55.86 -30.23 -6.46
N VAL A 14 55.97 -28.92 -6.68
CA VAL A 14 55.01 -27.93 -6.17
C VAL A 14 53.73 -28.09 -7.00
N GLY A 15 52.75 -28.79 -6.44
CA GLY A 15 51.41 -28.88 -7.03
C GLY A 15 50.73 -27.52 -7.01
N ALA A 16 50.51 -26.92 -8.17
CA ALA A 16 49.68 -25.73 -8.31
C ALA A 16 48.21 -26.12 -8.07
N ALA A 17 47.72 -25.91 -6.84
CA ALA A 17 46.31 -25.99 -6.55
C ALA A 17 45.60 -24.81 -7.22
N VAL A 18 45.03 -25.04 -8.40
CA VAL A 18 44.13 -24.09 -9.05
C VAL A 18 42.89 -23.94 -8.16
N LEU A 19 42.79 -22.81 -7.47
CA LEU A 19 41.59 -22.39 -6.75
C LEU A 19 40.49 -22.11 -7.78
N VAL A 20 39.70 -23.12 -8.12
CA VAL A 20 38.45 -22.93 -8.86
C VAL A 20 37.48 -22.22 -7.93
N ALA A 21 37.28 -20.92 -8.14
CA ALA A 21 36.24 -20.19 -7.43
C ALA A 21 34.87 -20.85 -7.76
N PRO A 22 34.06 -21.21 -6.75
CA PRO A 22 32.76 -21.82 -7.01
C PRO A 22 31.90 -20.84 -7.81
N ALA A 23 31.37 -21.30 -8.94
CA ALA A 23 30.41 -20.54 -9.70
C ALA A 23 29.19 -20.22 -8.80
N PRO A 24 28.64 -19.00 -8.87
CA PRO A 24 27.46 -18.66 -8.08
C PRO A 24 26.32 -19.62 -8.45
N ALA A 25 25.82 -20.35 -7.45
CA ALA A 25 24.68 -21.25 -7.64
C ALA A 25 23.48 -20.43 -8.13
N GLN A 26 23.13 -20.60 -9.40
CA GLN A 26 21.90 -20.02 -9.95
C GLN A 26 20.75 -20.95 -9.60
N ALA A 27 19.75 -20.43 -8.90
CA ALA A 27 18.52 -21.17 -8.67
C ALA A 27 17.88 -21.53 -10.02
N ALA A 28 17.40 -22.76 -10.14
CA ALA A 28 16.69 -23.19 -11.34
C ALA A 28 15.49 -22.27 -11.61
N PRO A 29 15.21 -21.92 -12.88
CA PRO A 29 14.09 -21.06 -13.21
C PRO A 29 12.78 -21.70 -12.76
N VAL A 30 11.96 -20.93 -12.05
CA VAL A 30 10.61 -21.32 -11.67
C VAL A 30 9.63 -20.71 -12.67
N THR A 31 9.01 -21.55 -13.49
CA THR A 31 7.94 -21.11 -14.41
C THR A 31 6.64 -20.95 -13.63
N VAL A 32 5.82 -19.95 -13.93
CA VAL A 32 4.44 -19.84 -13.41
C VAL A 32 3.52 -19.66 -14.61
N THR A 33 2.55 -20.56 -14.77
CA THR A 33 1.57 -20.48 -15.85
C THR A 33 0.46 -19.52 -15.44
N ASN A 34 0.28 -18.43 -16.18
CA ASN A 34 -0.78 -17.46 -15.88
C ASN A 34 -2.12 -17.87 -16.49
N GLY A 35 -3.22 -17.38 -15.91
CA GLY A 35 -4.56 -17.58 -16.45
C GLY A 35 -5.17 -18.96 -16.20
N THR A 36 -4.55 -19.76 -15.33
CA THR A 36 -5.02 -21.08 -14.91
C THR A 36 -5.44 -21.07 -13.44
N GLN A 37 -6.33 -21.98 -13.05
CA GLN A 37 -6.66 -22.17 -11.64
C GLN A 37 -5.45 -22.71 -10.89
N PHE A 38 -5.03 -22.02 -9.83
CA PHE A 38 -3.98 -22.52 -8.94
C PHE A 38 -4.59 -23.44 -7.89
N THR A 39 -3.86 -24.48 -7.53
CA THR A 39 -4.15 -25.35 -6.40
C THR A 39 -3.05 -25.24 -5.36
N ASP A 40 -3.40 -25.46 -4.10
CA ASP A 40 -2.41 -25.64 -3.05
C ASP A 40 -1.76 -27.04 -3.11
N THR A 41 -0.78 -27.27 -2.24
CA THR A 41 -0.08 -28.57 -2.12
C THR A 41 -0.98 -29.72 -1.67
N GLY A 42 -2.18 -29.45 -1.14
CA GLY A 42 -3.20 -30.45 -0.83
C GLY A 42 -4.16 -30.73 -1.98
N GLY A 43 -3.98 -30.08 -3.13
CA GLY A 43 -4.85 -30.21 -4.31
C GLY A 43 -6.13 -29.36 -4.24
N ASN A 44 -6.31 -28.54 -3.20
CA ASN A 44 -7.48 -27.67 -3.10
C ASN A 44 -7.30 -26.41 -3.94
N VAL A 45 -8.41 -25.83 -4.39
CA VAL A 45 -8.41 -24.53 -5.08
C VAL A 45 -7.82 -23.45 -4.17
N LEU A 46 -6.81 -22.74 -4.69
CA LEU A 46 -6.21 -21.60 -4.00
C LEU A 46 -7.10 -20.36 -4.14
N HIS A 47 -7.55 -19.82 -3.00
CA HIS A 47 -8.38 -18.62 -2.92
C HIS A 47 -7.62 -17.48 -2.25
N ALA A 48 -7.01 -16.62 -3.04
CA ALA A 48 -6.31 -15.43 -2.57
C ALA A 48 -6.43 -14.29 -3.59
N HIS A 49 -7.65 -13.82 -3.83
CA HIS A 49 -7.93 -12.73 -4.77
C HIS A 49 -7.54 -11.36 -4.19
N GLY A 50 -7.41 -10.34 -5.04
CA GLY A 50 -7.08 -8.96 -4.61
C GLY A 50 -5.76 -8.85 -3.82
N SER A 51 -4.83 -9.76 -4.08
CA SER A 51 -3.82 -10.17 -3.10
C SER A 51 -2.74 -9.16 -2.72
N GLY A 52 -2.01 -9.50 -1.66
CA GLY A 52 -0.68 -8.99 -1.34
C GLY A 52 0.26 -10.14 -0.95
N VAL A 53 1.52 -10.06 -1.37
CA VAL A 53 2.56 -11.05 -1.03
C VAL A 53 3.62 -10.40 -0.15
N LEU A 54 3.90 -11.01 1.00
CA LEU A 54 4.91 -10.57 1.97
C LEU A 54 6.00 -11.63 2.10
N LYS A 55 7.28 -11.25 2.07
CA LYS A 55 8.38 -12.17 2.37
C LYS A 55 8.73 -12.11 3.86
N VAL A 56 8.75 -13.26 4.53
CA VAL A 56 9.17 -13.42 5.93
C VAL A 56 10.11 -14.61 6.04
N GLY A 57 11.38 -14.35 6.37
CA GLY A 57 12.43 -15.37 6.37
C GLY A 57 12.56 -16.05 5.00
N ALA A 58 12.54 -17.38 4.99
CA ALA A 58 12.62 -18.18 3.77
C ALA A 58 11.35 -18.13 2.90
N TYR A 59 10.19 -17.80 3.50
CA TYR A 59 8.89 -17.96 2.87
C TYR A 59 8.34 -16.64 2.30
N TYR A 60 7.54 -16.78 1.26
CA TYR A 60 6.60 -15.79 0.77
C TYR A 60 5.21 -16.17 1.28
N TYR A 61 4.44 -15.19 1.75
CA TYR A 61 3.08 -15.36 2.26
C TYR A 61 2.12 -14.60 1.36
N TRP A 62 1.20 -15.32 0.73
CA TRP A 62 0.19 -14.77 -0.19
C TRP A 62 -1.14 -14.65 0.54
N PHE A 63 -1.48 -13.42 0.91
CA PHE A 63 -2.77 -13.06 1.48
C PHE A 63 -3.74 -12.68 0.39
N GLY A 64 -4.99 -13.09 0.52
CA GLY A 64 -6.03 -12.64 -0.36
C GLY A 64 -7.41 -13.04 0.09
N GLU A 65 -8.37 -12.56 -0.67
CA GLU A 65 -9.77 -12.79 -0.41
C GLU A 65 -10.14 -14.23 -0.75
N ASN A 66 -10.87 -14.84 0.15
CA ASN A 66 -11.59 -16.09 -0.04
C ASN A 66 -13.07 -15.75 0.13
N ARG A 67 -13.84 -15.92 -0.95
CA ARG A 67 -15.21 -15.43 -1.06
C ARG A 67 -16.17 -16.61 -1.07
N ASN A 68 -17.39 -16.38 -0.59
CA ASN A 68 -18.50 -17.29 -0.84
C ASN A 68 -18.87 -17.27 -2.33
N ALA A 69 -19.64 -18.25 -2.80
CA ALA A 69 -20.08 -18.33 -4.19
C ALA A 69 -20.88 -17.08 -4.64
N ASN A 70 -21.57 -16.41 -3.71
CA ASN A 70 -22.29 -15.16 -3.94
C ASN A 70 -21.39 -13.90 -3.82
N SER A 71 -20.07 -14.04 -3.82
CA SER A 71 -19.07 -12.97 -3.68
C SER A 71 -19.04 -12.23 -2.33
N THR A 72 -19.84 -12.63 -1.34
CA THR A 72 -19.71 -12.10 0.03
C THR A 72 -18.43 -12.59 0.68
N PHE A 73 -17.98 -11.86 1.71
CA PHE A 73 -16.81 -12.23 2.49
C PHE A 73 -16.98 -13.62 3.10
N ARG A 74 -15.96 -14.48 3.00
CA ARG A 74 -15.88 -15.75 3.74
C ARG A 74 -14.67 -15.72 4.67
N ALA A 75 -13.49 -15.44 4.11
CA ALA A 75 -12.26 -15.28 4.86
C ALA A 75 -11.22 -14.44 4.10
N VAL A 76 -10.22 -13.95 4.82
CA VAL A 76 -8.90 -13.66 4.25
C VAL A 76 -8.05 -14.90 4.47
N SER A 77 -7.64 -15.56 3.39
CA SER A 77 -6.79 -16.73 3.45
C SER A 77 -5.33 -16.33 3.25
N VAL A 78 -4.42 -17.11 3.84
CA VAL A 78 -2.98 -17.01 3.60
C VAL A 78 -2.40 -18.35 3.21
N TYR A 79 -1.54 -18.30 2.20
CA TYR A 79 -0.73 -19.41 1.71
C TYR A 79 0.73 -19.05 1.87
N ARG A 80 1.63 -20.04 1.94
CA ARG A 80 3.07 -19.79 1.90
C ARG A 80 3.78 -20.59 0.82
N SER A 81 4.91 -20.09 0.36
CA SER A 81 5.76 -20.74 -0.65
C SER A 81 7.22 -20.34 -0.46
N THR A 82 8.16 -21.22 -0.81
CA THR A 82 9.59 -20.88 -0.92
C THR A 82 10.00 -20.47 -2.33
N ASP A 83 9.18 -20.76 -3.34
CA ASP A 83 9.51 -20.66 -4.76
C ASP A 83 8.52 -19.82 -5.59
N LEU A 84 7.49 -19.27 -4.95
CA LEU A 84 6.38 -18.52 -5.56
C LEU A 84 5.46 -19.34 -6.50
N ARG A 85 5.62 -20.67 -6.56
CA ARG A 85 4.85 -21.56 -7.42
C ARG A 85 4.06 -22.60 -6.62
N ASN A 86 4.71 -23.28 -5.69
CA ASN A 86 4.10 -24.30 -4.85
C ASN A 86 3.61 -23.64 -3.57
N TRP A 87 2.30 -23.57 -3.41
CA TRP A 87 1.65 -22.83 -2.33
C TRP A 87 1.03 -23.80 -1.32
N GLU A 88 1.47 -23.72 -0.08
CA GLU A 88 0.89 -24.46 1.05
C GLU A 88 -0.17 -23.59 1.71
N PHE A 89 -1.40 -24.09 1.86
CA PHE A 89 -2.42 -23.41 2.66
C PHE A 89 -1.98 -23.34 4.12
N ARG A 90 -2.16 -22.18 4.74
CA ARG A 90 -1.76 -21.96 6.14
C ARG A 90 -2.95 -21.72 7.03
N ASN A 91 -3.74 -20.68 6.72
CA ASN A 91 -4.83 -20.30 7.60
C ASN A 91 -5.85 -19.41 6.88
N ASN A 92 -7.07 -19.39 7.42
CA ASN A 92 -8.04 -18.31 7.24
C ASN A 92 -7.83 -17.31 8.38
N VAL A 93 -6.96 -16.33 8.13
CA VAL A 93 -6.44 -15.45 9.18
C VAL A 93 -7.48 -14.47 9.72
N LEU A 94 -8.50 -14.16 8.93
CA LEU A 94 -9.67 -13.37 9.31
C LEU A 94 -10.90 -14.00 8.67
N THR A 95 -12.01 -14.12 9.39
CA THR A 95 -13.23 -14.80 8.95
C THR A 95 -14.47 -13.95 9.23
N GLN A 96 -15.61 -14.34 8.65
CA GLN A 96 -16.92 -13.74 8.99
C GLN A 96 -17.25 -13.80 10.50
N SER A 97 -16.76 -14.84 11.20
CA SER A 97 -16.97 -15.00 12.64
C SER A 97 -16.03 -14.16 13.51
N SER A 98 -15.05 -13.47 12.90
CA SER A 98 -14.05 -12.70 13.66
C SER A 98 -14.62 -11.42 14.30
N ALA A 99 -15.73 -10.88 13.77
CA ALA A 99 -16.47 -9.77 14.36
C ALA A 99 -17.90 -9.71 13.80
N ALA A 100 -18.84 -9.14 14.56
CA ALA A 100 -20.25 -9.04 14.15
C ALA A 100 -20.43 -8.31 12.80
N GLU A 101 -19.70 -7.20 12.56
CA GLU A 101 -19.80 -6.46 11.31
C GLU A 101 -19.23 -7.20 10.08
N LEU A 102 -18.48 -8.28 10.29
CA LEU A 102 -17.92 -9.12 9.21
C LEU A 102 -18.86 -10.23 8.76
N GLN A 103 -19.94 -10.50 9.51
CA GLN A 103 -20.92 -11.53 9.14
C GLN A 103 -21.61 -11.21 7.81
N VAL A 104 -21.85 -9.91 7.56
CA VAL A 104 -22.51 -9.39 6.36
C VAL A 104 -21.63 -8.28 5.77
N ALA A 105 -20.53 -8.68 5.14
CA ALA A 105 -19.58 -7.74 4.55
C ALA A 105 -19.06 -8.21 3.19
N ASN A 106 -18.50 -7.27 2.43
CA ASN A 106 -17.44 -7.55 1.47
C ASN A 106 -16.13 -7.10 2.12
N ILE A 107 -15.12 -7.96 2.10
CA ILE A 107 -13.76 -7.62 2.49
C ILE A 107 -12.87 -7.84 1.30
N GLU A 108 -12.26 -6.76 0.82
CA GLU A 108 -11.53 -6.73 -0.42
C GLU A 108 -10.10 -6.21 -0.23
N ARG A 109 -9.22 -6.64 -1.13
CA ARG A 109 -7.84 -6.22 -1.28
C ARG A 109 -7.02 -6.20 0.03
N PRO A 110 -7.03 -7.26 0.85
CA PRO A 110 -6.23 -7.27 2.06
C PRO A 110 -4.74 -7.06 1.73
N LYS A 111 -4.08 -6.19 2.49
CA LYS A 111 -2.63 -5.96 2.45
C LYS A 111 -2.08 -6.02 3.85
N VAL A 112 -0.96 -6.71 4.02
CA VAL A 112 -0.29 -6.90 5.30
C VAL A 112 1.09 -6.25 5.25
N VAL A 113 1.42 -5.47 6.28
CA VAL A 113 2.77 -4.96 6.54
C VAL A 113 3.19 -5.30 7.96
N TYR A 114 4.47 -5.50 8.18
CA TYR A 114 5.02 -5.68 9.53
C TYR A 114 5.36 -4.33 10.16
N ASN A 115 4.93 -4.15 11.41
CA ASN A 115 5.31 -3.03 12.25
C ASN A 115 6.36 -3.50 13.27
N ALA A 116 7.60 -3.08 13.07
CA ALA A 116 8.71 -3.45 13.95
C ALA A 116 8.60 -2.86 15.36
N SER A 117 7.95 -1.70 15.52
CA SER A 117 7.82 -1.02 16.82
C SER A 117 6.84 -1.73 17.75
N THR A 118 5.82 -2.38 17.21
CA THR A 118 4.80 -3.13 17.96
C THR A 118 4.97 -4.64 17.86
N GLY A 119 5.87 -5.11 17.00
CA GLY A 119 6.07 -6.53 16.72
C GLY A 119 4.88 -7.20 16.03
N ARG A 120 4.04 -6.43 15.32
CA ARG A 120 2.75 -6.91 14.79
C ARG A 120 2.69 -6.87 13.27
N TYR A 121 2.00 -7.84 12.70
CA TYR A 121 1.54 -7.81 11.31
C TYR A 121 0.20 -7.09 11.28
N VAL A 122 0.12 -6.01 10.51
CA VAL A 122 -1.08 -5.17 10.42
C VAL A 122 -1.65 -5.29 9.02
N MET A 123 -2.91 -5.70 8.96
CA MET A 123 -3.70 -5.84 7.75
C MET A 123 -4.63 -4.65 7.59
N TRP A 124 -4.61 -4.05 6.41
CA TRP A 124 -5.65 -3.12 5.96
C TRP A 124 -6.40 -3.72 4.78
N MET A 125 -7.70 -3.45 4.75
CA MET A 125 -8.62 -3.98 3.74
C MET A 125 -9.73 -2.97 3.44
N HIS A 126 -10.38 -3.13 2.30
CA HIS A 126 -11.59 -2.41 1.93
C HIS A 126 -12.79 -3.19 2.46
N LYS A 127 -13.74 -2.48 3.10
CA LYS A 127 -14.95 -3.05 3.68
C LYS A 127 -16.21 -2.37 3.12
N GLU A 128 -17.17 -3.20 2.74
CA GLU A 128 -18.54 -2.81 2.38
C GLU A 128 -19.55 -3.67 3.14
N ASN A 129 -20.84 -3.34 2.97
CA ASN A 129 -21.96 -3.88 3.75
C ASN A 129 -22.55 -5.20 3.22
N GLY A 130 -21.92 -5.86 2.24
CA GLY A 130 -22.43 -7.11 1.66
C GLY A 130 -23.56 -6.95 0.63
N SER A 131 -24.09 -5.74 0.43
CA SER A 131 -25.24 -5.47 -0.46
C SER A 131 -24.93 -4.44 -1.57
N ASN A 132 -24.12 -3.43 -1.27
CA ASN A 132 -23.70 -2.40 -2.22
C ASN A 132 -22.38 -1.74 -1.73
N TYR A 133 -21.84 -0.80 -2.53
CA TYR A 133 -20.55 -0.15 -2.28
C TYR A 133 -20.67 1.28 -1.71
N SER A 134 -21.77 1.56 -1.01
CA SER A 134 -22.02 2.89 -0.45
C SER A 134 -21.31 3.13 0.89
N GLU A 135 -20.85 2.08 1.56
CA GLU A 135 -20.24 2.19 2.88
C GLU A 135 -18.82 2.77 2.76
N ALA A 136 -18.03 2.22 1.83
CA ALA A 136 -16.71 2.67 1.43
C ALA A 136 -15.76 2.92 2.62
N ARG A 137 -15.52 1.87 3.42
CA ARG A 137 -14.69 1.94 4.64
C ARG A 137 -13.36 1.22 4.44
N ALA A 138 -12.33 1.75 5.10
CA ALA A 138 -11.13 0.99 5.40
C ALA A 138 -11.38 0.15 6.65
N ALA A 139 -10.82 -1.05 6.73
CA ALA A 139 -10.89 -1.91 7.88
C ALA A 139 -9.49 -2.40 8.27
N VAL A 140 -9.28 -2.60 9.56
CA VAL A 140 -7.96 -2.90 10.13
C VAL A 140 -8.03 -4.15 10.99
N ALA A 141 -7.03 -5.01 10.86
CA ALA A 141 -6.82 -6.15 11.74
C ALA A 141 -5.33 -6.36 12.00
N SER A 142 -4.96 -7.04 13.09
CA SER A 142 -3.55 -7.33 13.36
C SER A 142 -3.32 -8.69 14.01
N SER A 143 -2.12 -9.24 13.82
CA SER A 143 -1.68 -10.44 14.53
C SER A 143 -0.22 -10.34 14.97
N ALA A 144 0.15 -11.16 15.96
CA ALA A 144 1.54 -11.31 16.40
C ALA A 144 2.38 -12.17 15.45
N THR A 145 1.74 -13.02 14.64
CA THR A 145 2.40 -13.86 13.64
C THR A 145 1.86 -13.57 12.24
N VAL A 146 2.64 -13.88 11.21
CA VAL A 146 2.27 -13.59 9.83
C VAL A 146 1.00 -14.35 9.43
N ASP A 147 0.90 -15.63 9.75
CA ASP A 147 -0.20 -16.54 9.38
C ASP A 147 -1.12 -16.94 10.55
N GLY A 148 -1.06 -16.22 11.68
CA GLY A 148 -1.94 -16.43 12.83
C GLY A 148 -3.36 -15.92 12.62
N ALA A 149 -4.20 -16.08 13.64
CA ALA A 149 -5.50 -15.41 13.68
C ALA A 149 -5.30 -13.89 13.87
N TYR A 150 -6.01 -13.08 13.09
CA TYR A 150 -5.95 -11.63 13.16
C TYR A 150 -7.10 -11.11 14.01
N THR A 151 -6.76 -10.28 15.00
CA THR A 151 -7.74 -9.53 15.77
C THR A 151 -8.23 -8.37 14.93
N TYR A 152 -9.54 -8.31 14.72
CA TYR A 152 -10.20 -7.22 14.01
C TYR A 152 -10.35 -5.99 14.92
N HIS A 153 -10.03 -4.80 14.39
CA HIS A 153 -10.05 -3.53 15.13
C HIS A 153 -11.16 -2.57 14.69
N GLY A 154 -12.05 -3.02 13.80
CA GLY A 154 -13.13 -2.21 13.26
C GLY A 154 -12.85 -1.69 11.85
N SER A 155 -13.88 -1.02 11.31
CA SER A 155 -13.82 -0.29 10.05
C SER A 155 -14.16 1.18 10.24
N PHE A 156 -13.64 2.06 9.38
CA PHE A 156 -13.92 3.50 9.37
C PHE A 156 -13.63 4.14 8.01
N ARG A 157 -14.23 5.31 7.79
CA ARG A 157 -13.80 6.23 6.73
C ARG A 157 -12.58 6.99 7.22
N PRO A 158 -11.45 7.01 6.48
CA PRO A 158 -10.25 7.75 6.88
C PRO A 158 -10.55 9.21 7.27
N LEU A 159 -9.97 9.63 8.39
CA LEU A 159 -10.20 10.95 9.01
C LEU A 159 -11.68 11.26 9.28
N GLY A 160 -12.52 10.23 9.41
CA GLY A 160 -13.95 10.33 9.69
C GLY A 160 -14.82 10.72 8.50
N GLN A 161 -14.24 11.04 7.34
CA GLN A 161 -14.98 11.71 6.25
C GLN A 161 -14.70 11.14 4.86
N HIS A 162 -13.51 10.61 4.60
CA HIS A 162 -13.16 10.19 3.24
C HIS A 162 -13.61 8.77 2.95
N MET A 163 -14.21 8.56 1.77
CA MET A 163 -14.44 7.20 1.27
C MET A 163 -13.11 6.46 1.10
N SER A 164 -13.14 5.16 1.35
CA SER A 164 -12.03 4.24 1.07
C SER A 164 -12.58 2.99 0.41
N ARG A 165 -12.28 2.82 -0.88
CA ARG A 165 -12.56 1.59 -1.62
C ARG A 165 -11.27 0.86 -1.96
N ASP A 166 -11.00 0.62 -3.25
CA ASP A 166 -9.79 -0.03 -3.74
C ASP A 166 -8.52 0.48 -3.04
N ILE A 167 -7.84 -0.40 -2.32
CA ILE A 167 -6.80 -0.05 -1.35
C ILE A 167 -5.49 -0.81 -1.58
N THR A 168 -4.38 -0.19 -1.17
CA THR A 168 -3.11 -0.88 -0.91
C THR A 168 -2.34 -0.26 0.26
N LEU A 169 -1.30 -0.97 0.72
CA LEU A 169 -0.35 -0.49 1.71
C LEU A 169 1.05 -0.36 1.11
N TYR A 170 1.82 0.58 1.66
CA TYR A 170 3.24 0.72 1.36
C TYR A 170 4.01 1.10 2.63
N ASN A 171 5.07 0.37 2.96
CA ASN A 171 5.94 0.66 4.09
C ASN A 171 7.30 1.15 3.57
N ASP A 172 7.62 2.42 3.82
CA ASP A 172 8.90 3.05 3.47
C ASP A 172 9.79 3.09 4.72
N GLY A 173 10.49 1.99 4.98
CA GLY A 173 11.51 1.94 6.04
C GLY A 173 11.00 2.21 7.46
N GLY A 174 9.74 1.87 7.76
CA GLY A 174 9.12 2.10 9.08
C GLY A 174 8.08 3.21 9.11
N THR A 175 7.89 3.93 8.00
CA THR A 175 6.71 4.79 7.82
C THR A 175 5.73 4.12 6.87
N ALA A 176 4.55 3.76 7.36
CA ALA A 176 3.52 3.13 6.55
C ALA A 176 2.52 4.14 5.97
N TYR A 177 2.07 3.82 4.77
CA TYR A 177 1.08 4.58 4.02
C TYR A 177 -0.03 3.65 3.53
N MET A 178 -1.25 4.15 3.60
CA MET A 178 -2.40 3.55 2.92
C MET A 178 -2.74 4.38 1.70
N ILE A 179 -2.96 3.73 0.57
CA ILE A 179 -3.43 4.37 -0.66
C ILE A 179 -4.80 3.80 -0.96
N SER A 180 -5.83 4.64 -1.07
CA SER A 180 -7.19 4.18 -1.33
C SER A 180 -7.96 5.07 -2.31
N ALA A 181 -8.80 4.44 -3.13
CA ALA A 181 -9.77 5.16 -3.94
C ALA A 181 -10.79 5.86 -3.03
N ALA A 182 -11.08 7.13 -3.33
CA ALA A 182 -11.91 8.02 -2.55
C ALA A 182 -12.88 8.80 -3.45
N ASP A 183 -13.79 9.56 -2.84
CA ASP A 183 -14.75 10.45 -3.51
C ASP A 183 -15.46 9.80 -4.70
N GLU A 184 -16.30 8.80 -4.45
CA GLU A 184 -16.98 8.03 -5.51
C GLU A 184 -16.03 7.38 -6.56
N ASN A 185 -14.81 7.07 -6.12
CA ASN A 185 -13.69 6.57 -6.94
C ASN A 185 -13.24 7.57 -8.02
N TYR A 186 -13.47 8.87 -7.83
CA TYR A 186 -12.84 9.91 -8.64
C TYR A 186 -11.37 10.09 -8.25
N ASP A 187 -11.10 9.97 -6.96
CA ASP A 187 -9.83 10.32 -6.35
C ASP A 187 -9.03 9.13 -5.86
N LEU A 188 -7.72 9.33 -5.73
CA LEU A 188 -6.81 8.36 -5.14
C LEU A 188 -5.97 9.03 -4.06
N HIS A 189 -6.36 8.81 -2.81
CA HIS A 189 -5.74 9.43 -1.64
C HIS A 189 -4.56 8.60 -1.14
N ILE A 190 -3.52 9.29 -0.66
CA ILE A 190 -2.41 8.70 0.09
C ILE A 190 -2.49 9.19 1.53
N TYR A 191 -2.64 8.29 2.48
CA TYR A 191 -2.67 8.56 3.91
C TYR A 191 -1.40 8.04 4.56
N ARG A 192 -0.80 8.83 5.45
CA ARG A 192 0.22 8.34 6.38
C ARG A 192 -0.49 7.67 7.55
N LEU A 193 0.00 6.52 7.99
CA LEU A 193 -0.55 5.81 9.15
C LEU A 193 0.06 6.32 10.47
N THR A 194 -0.65 6.07 11.58
CA THR A 194 -0.16 6.24 12.95
C THR A 194 1.04 5.31 13.22
N ALA A 195 1.80 5.55 14.28
CA ALA A 195 3.02 4.78 14.57
C ALA A 195 2.77 3.27 14.79
N ASP A 196 1.61 2.91 15.32
CA ASP A 196 1.15 1.52 15.48
C ASP A 196 0.58 0.89 14.19
N TYR A 197 0.41 1.69 13.14
CA TYR A 197 -0.24 1.37 11.87
C TYR A 197 -1.73 1.04 11.96
N LEU A 198 -2.38 1.29 13.10
CA LEU A 198 -3.79 0.91 13.31
C LEU A 198 -4.79 2.02 12.94
N ASN A 199 -4.32 3.22 12.62
CA ASN A 199 -5.16 4.31 12.16
C ASN A 199 -4.43 5.21 11.13
N VAL A 200 -5.16 6.13 10.51
CA VAL A 200 -4.60 7.19 9.66
C VAL A 200 -4.17 8.38 10.52
N ALA A 201 -2.95 8.87 10.32
CA ALA A 201 -2.43 10.05 10.99
C ALA A 201 -2.73 11.33 10.20
N SER A 202 -2.61 11.29 8.86
CA SER A 202 -2.83 12.46 8.01
C SER A 202 -3.06 12.07 6.56
N LEU A 203 -3.82 12.89 5.83
CA LEU A 203 -3.85 12.85 4.37
C LEU A 203 -2.57 13.51 3.82
N VAL A 204 -1.77 12.76 3.06
CA VAL A 204 -0.55 13.26 2.40
C VAL A 204 -0.92 14.01 1.11
N GLY A 205 -1.92 13.50 0.38
CA GLY A 205 -2.47 14.21 -0.78
C GLY A 205 -3.31 13.35 -1.70
N ASN A 206 -3.94 14.03 -2.67
CA ASN A 206 -4.61 13.49 -3.84
C ASN A 206 -3.82 13.94 -5.09
N PHE A 207 -3.00 13.05 -5.65
CA PHE A 207 -2.16 13.40 -6.80
C PHE A 207 -2.83 13.11 -8.16
N TRP A 208 -4.07 12.58 -8.14
CA TRP A 208 -4.81 12.14 -9.31
C TRP A 208 -6.28 12.55 -9.22
N ASP A 209 -6.50 13.81 -8.87
CA ASP A 209 -7.82 14.42 -8.76
C ASP A 209 -8.67 14.19 -10.02
N GLY A 210 -9.85 13.58 -9.83
CA GLY A 210 -10.79 13.25 -10.90
C GLY A 210 -10.28 12.27 -11.96
N ALA A 211 -9.19 11.54 -11.70
CA ALA A 211 -8.59 10.66 -12.69
C ALA A 211 -9.18 9.24 -12.73
N HIS A 212 -10.11 8.93 -11.81
CA HIS A 212 -10.85 7.67 -11.75
C HIS A 212 -9.95 6.42 -11.72
N ARG A 213 -9.05 6.38 -10.74
CA ARG A 213 -8.00 5.35 -10.62
C ARG A 213 -8.35 4.35 -9.52
N GLU A 214 -8.15 3.08 -9.82
CA GLU A 214 -8.50 1.94 -8.96
C GLU A 214 -7.33 0.93 -8.92
N ALA A 215 -7.44 -0.11 -8.07
CA ALA A 215 -6.45 -1.16 -7.89
C ALA A 215 -5.00 -0.66 -7.70
N PRO A 216 -4.73 0.23 -6.72
CA PRO A 216 -3.38 0.76 -6.53
C PRO A 216 -2.38 -0.32 -6.11
N ALA A 217 -1.17 -0.24 -6.64
CA ALA A 217 -0.02 -1.03 -6.21
C ALA A 217 1.24 -0.16 -6.27
N MET A 218 1.84 0.11 -5.11
CA MET A 218 3.01 0.97 -4.98
C MET A 218 4.27 0.16 -4.68
N PHE A 219 5.36 0.49 -5.36
CA PHE A 219 6.69 -0.02 -5.04
C PHE A 219 7.74 1.05 -5.32
N LYS A 220 8.97 0.81 -4.85
CA LYS A 220 10.10 1.73 -5.01
C LYS A 220 11.27 1.00 -5.65
N ARG A 221 11.95 1.68 -6.58
CA ARG A 221 13.23 1.21 -7.17
C ARG A 221 14.22 2.37 -7.16
N GLY A 222 15.32 2.19 -6.42
CA GLY A 222 16.24 3.27 -6.11
C GLY A 222 15.53 4.40 -5.33
N SER A 223 15.70 5.64 -5.78
CA SER A 223 15.05 6.83 -5.20
C SER A 223 13.65 7.12 -5.78
N THR A 224 13.10 6.23 -6.60
CA THR A 224 11.87 6.49 -7.36
C THR A 224 10.72 5.62 -6.88
N TYR A 225 9.57 6.25 -6.59
CA TYR A 225 8.31 5.56 -6.31
C TYR A 225 7.52 5.37 -7.61
N PHE A 226 6.96 4.17 -7.76
CA PHE A 226 6.13 3.76 -8.87
C PHE A 226 4.76 3.39 -8.32
N LEU A 227 3.72 3.98 -8.88
CA LEU A 227 2.34 3.61 -8.61
C LEU A 227 1.71 3.04 -9.88
N LEU A 228 1.27 1.79 -9.79
CA LEU A 228 0.49 1.08 -10.78
C LEU A 228 -0.97 1.14 -10.36
N THR A 229 -1.87 1.43 -11.31
CA THR A 229 -3.32 1.42 -11.04
C THR A 229 -4.06 0.99 -12.33
N SER A 230 -5.30 0.54 -12.19
CA SER A 230 -6.27 0.45 -13.28
C SER A 230 -7.03 1.76 -13.44
N GLY A 231 -7.75 1.91 -14.55
CA GLY A 231 -8.79 2.94 -14.69
C GLY A 231 -10.17 2.30 -14.47
N ARG A 232 -11.12 3.07 -13.94
CA ARG A 232 -12.50 2.62 -13.79
C ARG A 232 -13.14 2.41 -15.17
N PRO A 233 -13.79 1.26 -15.43
CA PRO A 233 -14.55 1.08 -16.66
C PRO A 233 -15.77 2.02 -16.69
N ALA A 234 -15.93 2.79 -17.77
CA ALA A 234 -17.25 3.26 -18.17
C ALA A 234 -17.97 2.10 -18.86
N GLY A 235 -18.66 1.24 -18.09
CA GLY A 235 -19.33 0.03 -18.59
C GLY A 235 -18.44 -1.22 -18.71
N THR A 236 -19.03 -2.36 -19.09
CA THR A 236 -18.53 -3.76 -19.03
C THR A 236 -17.28 -4.10 -19.87
N ARG A 237 -16.21 -3.31 -19.78
CA ARG A 237 -14.90 -3.63 -20.40
C ARG A 237 -13.75 -3.35 -19.45
N THR A 238 -13.04 -4.40 -19.06
CA THR A 238 -11.72 -4.34 -18.40
C THR A 238 -10.73 -3.56 -19.27
N ARG A 239 -10.18 -2.44 -18.77
CA ARG A 239 -9.03 -1.76 -19.39
C ARG A 239 -7.72 -2.33 -18.83
N ARG A 240 -6.71 -2.47 -19.71
CA ARG A 240 -5.35 -2.91 -19.36
C ARG A 240 -4.73 -1.97 -18.31
N SER A 241 -3.85 -2.54 -17.49
CA SER A 241 -3.00 -1.80 -16.56
C SER A 241 -2.38 -0.58 -17.23
N THR A 242 -2.44 0.57 -16.56
CA THR A 242 -1.78 1.78 -17.06
C THR A 242 -0.30 1.71 -16.68
N PRO A 243 0.64 2.11 -17.57
CA PRO A 243 2.05 2.09 -17.26
C PRO A 243 2.34 2.88 -15.98
N PRO A 244 3.35 2.47 -15.19
CA PRO A 244 3.65 3.07 -13.92
C PRO A 244 3.89 4.57 -14.05
N ARG A 245 3.22 5.37 -13.22
CA ARG A 245 3.52 6.80 -13.11
C ARG A 245 4.59 7.00 -12.05
N ARG A 246 5.56 7.87 -12.37
CA ARG A 246 6.57 8.33 -11.42
C ARG A 246 5.90 9.22 -10.39
N VAL A 247 5.98 8.84 -9.13
CA VAL A 247 5.57 9.69 -8.01
C VAL A 247 6.85 10.22 -7.38
N SER A 248 7.07 11.53 -7.45
CA SER A 248 8.14 12.17 -6.69
C SER A 248 7.64 12.37 -5.26
N PRO A 249 8.41 12.01 -4.22
CA PRO A 249 7.98 12.28 -2.85
C PRO A 249 7.86 13.80 -2.66
N ALA A 250 6.74 14.23 -2.08
CA ALA A 250 6.57 15.59 -1.64
C ALA A 250 7.66 15.89 -0.59
N ARG A 251 8.61 16.77 -0.93
CA ARG A 251 9.31 17.54 0.09
C ARG A 251 8.28 18.53 0.63
N GLY A 252 7.88 18.38 1.89
CA GLY A 252 7.13 19.44 2.56
C GLY A 252 8.00 20.69 2.73
N PRO A 253 7.40 21.81 3.16
CA PRO A 253 6.47 22.64 2.42
C PRO A 253 7.24 23.75 1.68
N ALA A 254 7.43 23.60 0.36
CA ALA A 254 7.59 24.71 -0.57
C ALA A 254 7.55 24.17 -2.00
N GLY A 255 6.58 24.63 -2.79
CA GLY A 255 6.62 24.55 -4.25
C GLY A 255 5.83 23.39 -4.87
N ARG A 256 4.76 23.78 -5.57
CA ARG A 256 3.94 22.95 -6.48
C ARG A 256 4.78 22.01 -7.34
N THR A 257 4.27 20.81 -7.57
CA THR A 257 4.67 20.00 -8.74
C THR A 257 3.45 19.62 -9.56
N SER A 258 3.40 20.13 -10.78
CA SER A 258 2.46 19.71 -11.82
C SER A 258 2.87 18.32 -12.35
N ALA A 259 1.93 17.37 -12.39
CA ALA A 259 2.13 16.13 -13.11
C ALA A 259 1.99 16.38 -14.62
N THR A 260 3.09 16.43 -15.37
CA THR A 260 3.04 16.57 -16.83
C THR A 260 2.68 15.24 -17.48
N ALA A 261 1.50 15.17 -18.10
CA ALA A 261 1.14 14.12 -19.04
C ALA A 261 1.83 14.41 -20.39
N ARG A 262 2.65 13.49 -20.87
CA ARG A 262 3.12 13.50 -22.28
C ARG A 262 2.01 12.88 -23.14
N PRO A 263 1.40 13.60 -24.10
CA PRO A 263 0.48 12.98 -25.03
C PRO A 263 1.27 12.07 -25.99
N SER A 264 0.78 10.86 -26.21
CA SER A 264 1.30 9.98 -27.25
C SER A 264 0.93 10.56 -28.62
N ALA A 265 1.93 10.76 -29.47
CA ALA A 265 1.72 11.13 -30.86
C ALA A 265 1.10 9.94 -31.61
N ARG A 266 -0.13 10.09 -32.10
CA ARG A 266 -0.58 9.37 -33.29
C ARG A 266 -1.49 10.28 -34.13
N SER A 267 -1.04 10.51 -35.35
CA SER A 267 -1.70 11.32 -36.36
C SER A 267 -2.96 10.62 -36.92
N ARG A 268 -4.08 11.34 -37.05
CA ARG A 268 -4.67 11.78 -38.34
C ARG A 268 -6.13 12.24 -38.18
N ARG A 269 -6.34 13.50 -38.62
CA ARG A 269 -7.45 14.05 -39.44
C ARG A 269 -8.86 14.26 -38.82
N THR A 270 -9.10 15.55 -38.56
CA THR A 270 -10.21 16.40 -39.05
C THR A 270 -11.66 16.10 -38.62
N CYS A 271 -12.22 16.98 -37.78
CA CYS A 271 -13.38 17.80 -38.17
C CYS A 271 -13.59 18.99 -37.21
N CYS A 272 -13.90 20.16 -37.79
CA CYS A 272 -14.06 21.45 -37.13
C CYS A 272 -15.31 21.54 -36.24
N ARG A 273 -15.20 22.23 -35.09
CA ARG A 273 -16.09 23.34 -34.73
C ARG A 273 -15.51 24.16 -33.58
N SER A 274 -15.47 25.46 -33.82
CA SER A 274 -14.94 26.55 -33.01
C SER A 274 -15.79 26.85 -31.78
N ARG A 275 -15.15 26.94 -30.61
CA ARG A 275 -15.55 27.87 -29.52
C ARG A 275 -14.29 28.46 -28.90
N ALA A 276 -14.23 29.79 -28.89
CA ALA A 276 -13.11 30.58 -28.37
C ALA A 276 -12.98 30.42 -26.84
N PRO A 277 -11.76 30.38 -26.27
CA PRO A 277 -11.58 30.46 -24.83
C PRO A 277 -11.60 31.92 -24.34
N ARG A 278 -12.36 32.18 -23.27
CA ARG A 278 -12.28 33.42 -22.47
C ARG A 278 -10.91 33.52 -21.79
N PRO A 279 -10.34 34.73 -21.61
CA PRO A 279 -9.07 34.89 -20.91
C PRO A 279 -9.24 34.62 -19.41
N PRO A 280 -8.23 34.04 -18.73
CA PRO A 280 -8.26 33.94 -17.27
C PRO A 280 -8.01 35.32 -16.66
N ALA A 281 -8.86 35.71 -15.71
CA ALA A 281 -8.65 36.85 -14.84
C ALA A 281 -7.39 36.62 -13.99
N THR A 282 -6.41 37.50 -14.13
CA THR A 282 -5.27 37.62 -13.23
C THR A 282 -5.66 38.50 -12.04
N SER A 283 -5.87 37.90 -10.87
CA SER A 283 -5.81 38.64 -9.61
C SER A 283 -4.42 38.47 -9.00
N THR A 284 -3.64 39.54 -9.11
CA THR A 284 -2.40 39.75 -8.34
C THR A 284 -2.77 40.02 -6.88
N TRP A 285 -2.25 39.22 -5.96
CA TRP A 285 -2.15 39.61 -4.55
C TRP A 285 -0.69 39.65 -4.12
N ALA A 286 -0.36 40.79 -3.53
CA ALA A 286 0.96 41.22 -3.13
C ALA A 286 1.55 40.36 -2.02
N THR A 287 2.86 40.16 -2.09
CA THR A 287 3.71 39.65 -1.01
C THR A 287 3.75 40.66 0.14
N ALA A 288 3.25 40.28 1.31
CA ALA A 288 3.58 40.96 2.57
C ALA A 288 4.90 40.42 3.10
N GLY A 289 5.89 41.31 3.24
CA GLY A 289 7.18 41.04 3.88
C GLY A 289 7.06 40.90 5.42
N PRO A 290 8.16 40.52 6.10
CA PRO A 290 8.14 40.13 7.50
C PRO A 290 8.12 41.33 8.46
N ALA A 291 7.48 41.13 9.61
CA ALA A 291 7.44 42.08 10.73
C ALA A 291 8.78 42.16 11.48
N PRO A 292 9.15 43.31 12.07
CA PRO A 292 10.13 43.39 13.14
C PRO A 292 9.45 43.28 14.52
N GLY A 293 10.21 42.80 15.50
CA GLY A 293 9.71 42.43 16.83
C GLY A 293 9.88 43.45 17.96
N VAL A 294 9.55 42.92 19.14
CA VAL A 294 9.95 43.28 20.51
C VAL A 294 9.27 44.50 21.16
N GLY A 295 8.52 44.22 22.24
CA GLY A 295 8.03 45.25 23.18
C GLY A 295 7.23 44.70 24.37
N ARG A 296 7.97 44.41 25.45
CA ARG A 296 7.65 44.22 26.89
C ARG A 296 6.21 44.21 27.48
N SER A 297 6.13 43.36 28.51
CA SER A 297 5.24 43.26 29.68
C SER A 297 4.58 44.53 30.23
N THR A 298 3.33 44.41 30.71
CA THR A 298 2.91 44.50 32.14
C THR A 298 1.38 44.44 32.27
N THR A 299 0.85 43.59 33.16
CA THR A 299 -0.49 43.70 33.80
C THR A 299 -0.38 44.60 35.04
N PRO A 300 -1.45 45.30 35.51
CA PRO A 300 -2.45 44.68 36.41
C PRO A 300 -3.90 45.25 36.41
N SER A 301 -4.77 44.51 37.14
CA SER A 301 -5.93 44.90 37.96
C SER A 301 -7.31 45.32 37.38
N THR A 302 -8.27 44.40 37.52
CA THR A 302 -9.60 44.46 38.20
C THR A 302 -10.48 45.72 38.25
N SER A 303 -11.72 45.59 37.75
CA SER A 303 -13.03 46.02 38.32
C SER A 303 -14.12 45.58 37.31
N GLY A 304 -15.31 45.05 37.58
CA GLY A 304 -16.19 44.96 38.74
C GLY A 304 -17.64 45.18 38.26
N CYS A 305 -18.61 44.41 38.78
CA CYS A 305 -20.09 44.48 38.59
C CYS A 305 -20.70 43.88 37.30
N ARG A 306 -21.85 43.20 37.29
CA ARG A 306 -22.77 42.53 38.26
C ARG A 306 -23.82 41.79 37.40
N SER A 307 -24.26 40.61 37.80
CA SER A 307 -25.45 39.90 37.27
C SER A 307 -26.73 40.25 38.06
N PRO A 308 -27.92 39.98 37.49
CA PRO A 308 -28.90 39.14 38.20
C PRO A 308 -29.60 38.15 37.23
N SER A 309 -29.54 36.83 37.47
CA SER A 309 -30.44 35.99 38.29
C SER A 309 -31.59 35.36 37.50
N ARG A 310 -31.50 34.03 37.35
CA ARG A 310 -32.60 33.08 37.08
C ARG A 310 -33.45 32.86 38.32
N PRO A 311 -34.70 32.39 38.16
CA PRO A 311 -35.26 31.42 39.12
C PRO A 311 -35.75 30.14 38.44
N ALA A 312 -35.68 29.04 39.18
CA ALA A 312 -36.38 27.76 39.01
C ALA A 312 -36.53 27.16 40.42
N PRO A 313 -37.33 26.12 40.68
CA PRO A 313 -38.34 25.45 39.85
C PRO A 313 -39.70 25.23 40.58
N ALA A 314 -40.66 24.66 39.84
CA ALA A 314 -41.63 23.66 40.31
C ALA A 314 -41.77 22.60 39.22
#